data_AF-A0A2W4YKW9-F1
#
_entry.id   AF-A0A2W4YKW9-F1
#
_cell.length_a   1.000
_cell.length_b   1.000
_cell.length_c   1.000
_cell.angle_alpha   90.00
_cell.angle_beta   90.00
_cell.angle_gamma   90.00
#
_symmetry.space_group_name_H-M   'P 1'
#
loop_
_entity.id
_entity.type
_entity.pdbx_description
1 polymer ?
#
loop_
_entity_poly.entity_id
_entity_poly.type
_entity_poly.pdbx_seq_one_letter_code
_entity_poly.pdbx_strand_id
1 'polypeptide(L)'
;MFALFQSCLRPLLPLPLARALRLTVCLLFVAASLTGWASPSWAQLITPPGSQPVTAINPVVEAAGGAGPTLTPFAAPCDNGGTLAGCTGQQANLSYQGQNRRLTTFAAGGQTYERVVIPGETVVFRRAGVPAGLPAALPRDILFFEGGQEGTVVPNQPISLLPSIVPPTQTVEQVMLSPFINRGIDNVFANAFANVFAGAADQDTRNNVRRIDYISPAGITVPVAERDTQGFVVFERGGNDNFAIAAITAIDPFTQLPTAYGTLGRLQPGDWGRTNIGFTTLVQRREPIGTGPFRPSHVVVHDPANNQDQFISGIFFPVSSLVPNTQATIFGYSLFSDEVGLNPPADLRPFAGFPNAGDFTTGGLDLVAGGFGLFRVAQPQPPSFALLKRITNLFGVAPLPNFNQFVGDGAALILLQNNNLGQGLDVITDPAVQAGNGIEYTVYFANSGLGAAPNVVLCDQIPVGLTFAPNGYGPGLGIQAIAASSPPGPVVNYTNAADGDPGTFFAPGAALPPFCGTNQGNGAVVVNAANVAANQVGFIRFRTTVD
;
A
#
# COMPACT_ATOMS: atom_id res chain seq x y z
N MET A 1 20.07 -9.27 -35.25
CA MET A 1 21.11 -8.82 -36.20
C MET A 1 22.18 -9.88 -36.50
N PHE A 2 22.66 -10.66 -35.52
CA PHE A 2 23.67 -11.71 -35.73
C PHE A 2 23.22 -12.94 -36.56
N ALA A 3 21.93 -13.30 -36.53
CA ALA A 3 21.40 -14.47 -37.25
C ALA A 3 21.32 -14.29 -38.79
N LEU A 4 21.27 -13.05 -39.29
CA LEU A 4 21.20 -12.74 -40.72
C LEU A 4 22.58 -12.66 -41.39
N PHE A 5 23.67 -12.51 -40.62
CA PHE A 5 25.03 -12.51 -41.16
C PHE A 5 25.50 -13.93 -41.50
N GLN A 6 25.08 -14.95 -40.74
CA GLN A 6 25.48 -16.34 -40.97
C GLN A 6 24.87 -16.98 -42.24
N SER A 7 23.77 -16.44 -42.77
CA SER A 7 23.13 -16.95 -43.99
C SER A 7 23.87 -16.54 -45.28
N CYS A 8 24.80 -15.58 -45.20
CA CYS A 8 25.58 -15.11 -46.35
C CYS A 8 26.81 -15.97 -46.70
N LEU A 9 27.24 -16.89 -45.80
CA LEU A 9 28.51 -17.62 -45.92
C LEU A 9 28.38 -19.13 -46.24
N ARG A 10 27.19 -19.64 -46.57
CA ARG A 10 27.02 -21.07 -46.91
C ARG A 10 27.23 -21.36 -48.42
N PRO A 11 27.85 -22.50 -48.79
CA PRO A 11 28.17 -22.80 -50.18
C PRO A 11 26.94 -23.30 -50.98
N LEU A 12 26.61 -22.50 -52.01
CA LEU A 12 26.13 -22.80 -53.37
C LEU A 12 24.94 -23.77 -53.61
N LEU A 13 23.80 -23.19 -54.05
CA LEU A 13 22.78 -23.82 -54.91
C LEU A 13 22.91 -23.28 -56.37
N PRO A 14 22.53 -24.05 -57.41
CA PRO A 14 23.04 -23.89 -58.78
C PRO A 14 22.10 -23.10 -59.70
N LEU A 15 21.66 -21.89 -59.32
CA LEU A 15 20.81 -21.07 -60.20
C LEU A 15 21.32 -19.61 -60.30
N PRO A 16 21.66 -19.13 -61.52
CA PRO A 16 22.31 -17.82 -61.72
C PRO A 16 21.41 -16.63 -61.38
N LEU A 17 20.09 -16.76 -61.52
CA LEU A 17 19.13 -15.69 -61.21
C LEU A 17 19.04 -15.39 -59.71
N ALA A 18 19.16 -16.42 -58.87
CA ALA A 18 19.12 -16.28 -57.40
C ALA A 18 20.41 -15.65 -56.84
N ARG A 19 21.55 -15.82 -57.54
CA ARG A 19 22.82 -15.16 -57.19
C ARG A 19 22.77 -13.65 -57.44
N ALA A 20 22.22 -13.22 -58.58
CA ALA A 20 22.12 -11.80 -58.91
C ALA A 20 21.20 -11.04 -57.94
N LEU A 21 20.04 -11.62 -57.59
CA LEU A 21 19.09 -10.98 -56.69
C LEU A 21 19.63 -10.87 -55.24
N ARG A 22 20.30 -11.92 -54.72
CA ARG A 22 20.90 -11.88 -53.38
C ARG A 22 22.14 -10.99 -53.29
N LEU A 23 23.00 -10.97 -54.31
CA LEU A 23 24.17 -10.08 -54.34
C LEU A 23 23.75 -8.60 -54.39
N THR A 24 22.68 -8.29 -55.13
CA THR A 24 22.12 -6.93 -55.21
C THR A 24 21.54 -6.49 -53.87
N VAL A 25 20.82 -7.37 -53.16
CA VAL A 25 20.31 -7.10 -51.81
C VAL A 25 21.46 -6.91 -50.81
N CYS A 26 22.50 -7.75 -50.84
CA CYS A 26 23.67 -7.59 -49.97
C CYS A 26 24.46 -6.30 -50.25
N LEU A 27 24.65 -5.92 -51.52
CA LEU A 27 25.32 -4.67 -51.91
C LEU A 27 24.51 -3.43 -51.52
N LEU A 28 23.18 -3.47 -51.58
CA LEU A 28 22.29 -2.42 -51.08
C LEU A 28 22.42 -2.25 -49.55
N PHE A 29 22.52 -3.35 -48.79
CA PHE A 29 22.72 -3.29 -47.34
C PHE A 29 24.11 -2.80 -46.93
N VAL A 30 25.16 -3.21 -47.65
CA VAL A 30 26.54 -2.74 -47.39
C VAL A 30 26.69 -1.26 -47.78
N ALA A 31 26.10 -0.83 -48.90
CA ALA A 31 26.09 0.57 -49.30
C ALA A 31 25.34 1.46 -48.28
N ALA A 32 24.19 1.01 -47.76
CA ALA A 32 23.45 1.72 -46.72
C ALA A 32 24.24 1.85 -45.39
N SER A 33 25.11 0.88 -45.08
CA SER A 33 25.95 0.93 -43.87
C SER A 33 27.19 1.83 -44.00
N LEU A 34 27.68 2.06 -45.22
CA LEU A 34 28.90 2.84 -45.49
C LEU A 34 28.64 4.33 -45.76
N THR A 35 27.41 4.73 -46.13
CA THR A 35 27.07 6.12 -46.45
C THR A 35 26.40 6.89 -45.31
N GLY A 36 26.29 6.33 -44.10
CA GLY A 36 25.80 7.05 -42.93
C GLY A 36 24.33 7.47 -43.02
N TRP A 37 23.51 6.78 -43.81
CA TRP A 37 22.06 6.98 -43.83
C TRP A 37 21.43 6.25 -42.64
N ALA A 38 21.77 6.68 -41.43
CA ALA A 38 20.89 6.50 -40.29
C ALA A 38 19.78 7.56 -40.38
N SER A 39 18.80 7.34 -41.24
CA SER A 39 17.49 7.98 -41.02
C SER A 39 16.95 7.41 -39.69
N PRO A 40 16.49 8.25 -38.74
CA PRO A 40 15.91 7.75 -37.50
C PRO A 40 14.52 7.21 -37.83
N SER A 41 14.46 5.93 -38.19
CA SER A 41 13.21 5.21 -38.39
C SER A 41 13.09 4.15 -37.29
N TRP A 42 12.34 4.54 -36.24
CA TRP A 42 11.59 3.70 -35.30
C TRP A 42 12.37 2.73 -34.39
N ALA A 43 13.25 3.24 -33.54
CA ALA A 43 13.42 2.59 -32.24
C ALA A 43 12.18 2.96 -31.41
N GLN A 44 11.13 2.12 -31.47
CA GLN A 44 9.95 2.31 -30.62
C GLN A 44 10.39 2.13 -29.16
N LEU A 45 10.05 3.08 -28.29
CA LEU A 45 10.28 2.93 -26.85
C LEU A 45 9.54 1.68 -26.37
N ILE A 46 10.23 0.91 -25.54
CA ILE A 46 9.72 -0.33 -24.95
C ILE A 46 9.44 -0.13 -23.47
N THR A 47 8.69 -1.07 -22.90
CA THR A 47 8.51 -1.22 -21.47
C THR A 47 9.88 -1.26 -20.79
N PRO A 48 10.11 -0.46 -19.73
CA PRO A 48 11.36 -0.50 -18.98
C PRO A 48 11.81 -1.95 -18.69
N PRO A 49 13.04 -2.34 -19.05
CA PRO A 49 13.48 -3.71 -18.88
C PRO A 49 13.40 -4.18 -17.42
N GLY A 50 12.85 -5.36 -17.19
CA GLY A 50 12.69 -5.91 -15.84
C GLY A 50 11.42 -5.50 -15.11
N SER A 51 10.59 -4.62 -15.69
CA SER A 51 9.23 -4.36 -15.19
C SER A 51 8.43 -5.66 -15.06
N GLN A 52 7.64 -5.77 -14.00
CA GLN A 52 6.88 -6.97 -13.67
C GLN A 52 5.39 -6.67 -13.57
N PRO A 53 4.51 -7.45 -14.22
CA PRO A 53 3.08 -7.34 -14.02
C PRO A 53 2.72 -7.66 -12.56
N VAL A 54 1.83 -6.87 -11.97
CA VAL A 54 1.29 -7.15 -10.63
C VAL A 54 0.21 -8.22 -10.75
N THR A 55 0.33 -9.29 -9.96
CA THR A 55 -0.58 -10.44 -10.04
C THR A 55 -1.63 -10.45 -8.92
N ALA A 56 -1.37 -9.75 -7.82
CA ALA A 56 -2.31 -9.65 -6.71
C ALA A 56 -2.09 -8.37 -5.89
N ILE A 57 -3.16 -7.87 -5.28
CA ILE A 57 -3.15 -6.79 -4.29
C ILE A 57 -3.83 -7.30 -3.02
N ASN A 58 -3.23 -7.01 -1.86
CA ASN A 58 -3.75 -7.37 -0.55
C ASN A 58 -4.07 -6.09 0.22
N PRO A 59 -5.29 -5.52 0.09
CA PRO A 59 -5.69 -4.37 0.86
C PRO A 59 -6.26 -4.78 2.22
N VAL A 60 -6.18 -3.88 3.19
CA VAL A 60 -6.94 -3.96 4.44
C VAL A 60 -8.06 -2.94 4.38
N VAL A 61 -9.26 -3.34 4.81
CA VAL A 61 -10.38 -2.41 4.96
C VAL A 61 -10.21 -1.67 6.27
N GLU A 62 -9.99 -0.37 6.19
CA GLU A 62 -9.96 0.54 7.33
C GLU A 62 -11.31 1.26 7.40
N ALA A 63 -12.03 1.07 8.50
CA ALA A 63 -13.16 1.93 8.83
C ALA A 63 -12.60 3.26 9.33
N ALA A 64 -12.74 4.33 8.55
CA ALA A 64 -12.48 5.67 9.06
C ALA A 64 -13.64 6.11 9.95
N GLY A 65 -13.37 6.83 11.04
CA GLY A 65 -14.37 7.38 11.98
C GLY A 65 -15.28 8.48 11.41
N GLY A 66 -15.58 8.43 10.12
CA GLY A 66 -16.44 9.36 9.42
C GLY A 66 -17.12 8.68 8.23
N ALA A 67 -18.25 8.02 8.50
CA ALA A 67 -19.30 7.95 7.48
C ALA A 67 -19.60 9.39 7.04
N GLY A 68 -19.53 9.67 5.75
CA GLY A 68 -19.85 11.00 5.25
C GLY A 68 -21.36 11.22 5.38
N PRO A 69 -21.83 12.44 5.74
CA PRO A 69 -23.26 12.73 5.65
C PRO A 69 -23.73 12.47 4.22
N THR A 70 -25.00 12.08 4.05
CA THR A 70 -25.64 12.14 2.74
C THR A 70 -25.49 13.55 2.21
N LEU A 71 -24.72 13.73 1.15
CA LEU A 71 -24.54 15.07 0.58
C LEU A 71 -25.89 15.55 0.05
N THR A 72 -26.26 16.75 0.49
CA THR A 72 -27.47 17.44 0.08
C THR A 72 -27.49 17.60 -1.43
N PRO A 73 -28.70 17.67 -2.01
CA PRO A 73 -28.88 17.38 -3.40
C PRO A 73 -28.15 18.32 -4.36
N PHE A 74 -27.43 17.76 -5.33
CA PHE A 74 -26.75 18.53 -6.37
C PHE A 74 -27.76 19.15 -7.35
N ALA A 75 -27.71 20.47 -7.53
CA ALA A 75 -28.38 21.14 -8.63
C ALA A 75 -27.51 21.04 -9.90
N ALA A 76 -28.16 20.99 -11.06
CA ALA A 76 -27.59 20.76 -12.39
C ALA A 76 -26.25 21.50 -12.69
N PRO A 77 -25.40 20.95 -13.60
CA PRO A 77 -25.59 19.71 -14.36
C PRO A 77 -24.71 18.54 -13.86
N CYS A 78 -25.35 17.38 -13.62
CA CYS A 78 -24.71 16.09 -13.80
C CYS A 78 -24.58 15.84 -15.32
N ASP A 79 -23.51 15.17 -15.76
CA ASP A 79 -23.49 14.69 -17.15
C ASP A 79 -24.38 13.44 -17.22
N ASN A 80 -25.03 13.21 -18.36
CA ASN A 80 -25.78 11.99 -18.71
C ASN A 80 -27.27 11.92 -18.32
N GLY A 81 -28.13 11.83 -19.36
CA GLY A 81 -29.56 11.54 -19.24
C GLY A 81 -29.95 10.07 -19.44
N GLY A 82 -28.98 9.17 -19.70
CA GLY A 82 -29.23 7.77 -20.08
C GLY A 82 -28.59 6.69 -19.21
N THR A 83 -27.38 6.90 -18.64
CA THR A 83 -26.68 5.87 -17.83
C THR A 83 -26.72 6.15 -16.32
N LEU A 84 -27.02 7.38 -15.91
CA LEU A 84 -27.34 7.73 -14.52
C LEU A 84 -28.82 8.11 -14.48
N ALA A 85 -29.70 7.18 -14.09
CA ALA A 85 -31.11 7.52 -14.06
C ALA A 85 -31.36 8.67 -13.06
N GLY A 86 -32.24 9.60 -13.40
CA GLY A 86 -32.50 10.79 -12.58
C GLY A 86 -31.57 11.99 -12.81
N CYS A 87 -30.63 11.96 -13.75
CA CYS A 87 -29.75 13.11 -14.04
C CYS A 87 -30.28 14.17 -15.01
N THR A 88 -31.50 14.00 -15.55
CA THR A 88 -32.24 15.09 -16.20
C THR A 88 -33.04 15.89 -15.16
N GLY A 89 -32.48 17.02 -14.70
CA GLY A 89 -33.21 18.01 -13.91
C GLY A 89 -33.59 17.57 -12.48
N GLN A 90 -33.06 16.45 -11.99
CA GLN A 90 -33.25 16.02 -10.60
C GLN A 90 -31.95 15.95 -9.80
N GLN A 91 -32.18 15.93 -8.51
CA GLN A 91 -31.22 15.98 -7.43
C GLN A 91 -30.67 14.58 -7.12
N ALA A 92 -29.34 14.38 -7.23
CA ALA A 92 -28.69 13.15 -6.80
C ALA A 92 -28.11 13.31 -5.39
N ASN A 93 -28.20 12.27 -4.57
CA ASN A 93 -27.59 12.21 -3.24
C ASN A 93 -26.44 11.19 -3.25
N LEU A 94 -25.32 11.50 -2.60
CA LEU A 94 -24.20 10.56 -2.42
C LEU A 94 -24.10 10.14 -0.96
N SER A 95 -23.94 8.84 -0.69
CA SER A 95 -23.74 8.29 0.66
C SER A 95 -22.40 7.56 0.73
N TYR A 96 -21.49 8.07 1.57
CA TYR A 96 -20.15 7.54 1.75
C TYR A 96 -20.08 6.65 3.00
N GLN A 97 -19.78 5.37 2.82
CA GLN A 97 -19.78 4.36 3.89
C GLN A 97 -18.52 4.40 4.76
N GLY A 98 -17.46 5.12 4.35
CA GLY A 98 -16.24 5.29 5.16
C GLY A 98 -15.32 4.06 5.19
N GLN A 99 -15.51 3.12 4.27
CA GLN A 99 -14.70 1.90 4.12
C GLN A 99 -13.57 2.15 3.12
N ASN A 100 -12.39 2.50 3.64
CA ASN A 100 -11.23 2.73 2.81
C ASN A 100 -10.44 1.43 2.61
N ARG A 101 -10.04 1.13 1.37
CA ARG A 101 -9.20 -0.03 1.06
C ARG A 101 -7.74 0.41 1.01
N ARG A 102 -7.03 0.24 2.13
CA ARG A 102 -5.62 0.59 2.23
C ARG A 102 -4.76 -0.49 1.59
N LEU A 103 -3.93 -0.12 0.63
CA LEU A 103 -2.87 -0.97 0.11
C LEU A 103 -1.89 -1.32 1.24
N THR A 104 -1.76 -2.60 1.54
CA THR A 104 -0.72 -3.08 2.47
C THR A 104 0.43 -3.72 1.71
N THR A 105 0.10 -4.65 0.81
CA THR A 105 1.07 -5.31 -0.07
C THR A 105 0.50 -5.61 -1.44
N PHE A 106 1.38 -5.86 -2.41
CA PHE A 106 1.03 -6.42 -3.71
C PHE A 106 2.05 -7.49 -4.12
N ALA A 107 1.70 -8.36 -5.07
CA ALA A 107 2.58 -9.39 -5.59
C ALA A 107 2.99 -9.10 -7.04
N ALA A 108 4.28 -9.21 -7.36
CA ALA A 108 4.82 -9.08 -8.71
C ALA A 108 6.10 -9.92 -8.84
N GLY A 109 6.34 -10.56 -10.00
CA GLY A 109 7.57 -11.34 -10.23
C GLY A 109 7.83 -12.46 -9.19
N GLY A 110 6.78 -13.01 -8.57
CA GLY A 110 6.89 -14.03 -7.52
C GLY A 110 7.25 -13.50 -6.13
N GLN A 111 7.35 -12.18 -5.96
CA GLN A 111 7.64 -11.52 -4.68
C GLN A 111 6.43 -10.73 -4.18
N THR A 112 6.37 -10.52 -2.87
CA THR A 112 5.42 -9.59 -2.24
C THR A 112 6.15 -8.30 -1.91
N TYR A 113 5.53 -7.15 -2.19
CA TYR A 113 6.10 -5.82 -1.95
C TYR A 113 5.26 -5.04 -0.95
N GLU A 114 5.94 -4.22 -0.14
CA GLU A 114 5.36 -3.31 0.84
C GLU A 114 5.82 -1.87 0.60
N ARG A 115 5.01 -0.90 1.01
CA ARG A 115 5.33 0.53 0.86
C ARG A 115 6.42 0.95 1.85
N VAL A 116 7.43 1.66 1.37
CA VAL A 116 8.40 2.40 2.18
C VAL A 116 7.85 3.79 2.45
N VAL A 117 7.78 4.19 3.72
CA VAL A 117 7.29 5.54 4.09
C VAL A 117 8.46 6.52 4.06
N ILE A 118 8.39 7.49 3.15
CA ILE A 118 9.41 8.55 3.04
C ILE A 118 8.77 9.88 3.45
N PRO A 119 9.31 10.62 4.43
CA PRO A 119 8.77 11.91 4.81
C PRO A 119 8.87 12.95 3.68
N GLY A 120 7.84 13.79 3.53
CA GLY A 120 7.85 14.91 2.59
C GLY A 120 7.61 14.52 1.12
N GLU A 121 7.12 13.31 0.85
CA GLU A 121 6.64 12.91 -0.47
C GLU A 121 5.53 13.85 -0.96
N THR A 122 5.57 14.20 -2.24
CA THR A 122 4.55 15.02 -2.88
C THR A 122 4.17 14.42 -4.23
N VAL A 123 2.95 14.68 -4.67
CA VAL A 123 2.52 14.48 -6.05
C VAL A 123 2.15 15.84 -6.60
N VAL A 124 2.54 16.14 -7.84
CA VAL A 124 2.22 17.39 -8.52
C VAL A 124 1.57 17.07 -9.86
N PHE A 125 0.30 17.44 -10.02
CA PHE A 125 -0.42 17.34 -11.29
C PHE A 125 -0.12 18.57 -12.13
N ARG A 126 0.76 18.42 -13.12
CA ARG A 126 1.24 19.53 -13.94
C ARG A 126 0.30 19.74 -15.11
N ARG A 127 -0.36 20.88 -15.09
CA ARG A 127 -1.45 21.24 -16.00
C ARG A 127 -1.01 22.27 -17.03
N ALA A 128 -1.48 22.15 -18.27
CA ALA A 128 -1.20 23.12 -19.34
C ALA A 128 -2.32 23.19 -20.38
N GLY A 129 -2.61 24.42 -20.81
CA GLY A 129 -3.62 24.71 -21.83
C GLY A 129 -5.07 24.68 -21.32
N VAL A 130 -5.96 25.04 -22.22
CA VAL A 130 -7.43 24.90 -22.11
C VAL A 130 -7.78 23.70 -23.00
N PRO A 131 -8.48 22.67 -22.49
CA PRO A 131 -9.00 21.61 -23.35
C PRO A 131 -9.85 22.23 -24.46
N ALA A 132 -9.54 21.92 -25.72
CA ALA A 132 -10.21 22.54 -26.86
C ALA A 132 -11.75 22.32 -26.77
N GLY A 133 -12.53 23.40 -26.96
CA GLY A 133 -14.00 23.33 -27.06
C GLY A 133 -14.81 23.55 -25.77
N LEU A 134 -14.22 24.09 -24.69
CA LEU A 134 -14.96 24.50 -23.48
C LEU A 134 -14.98 26.04 -23.33
N PRO A 135 -16.14 26.68 -23.07
CA PRO A 135 -16.19 28.11 -22.76
C PRO A 135 -15.48 28.36 -21.43
N ALA A 136 -14.36 29.10 -21.46
CA ALA A 136 -13.46 29.35 -20.33
C ALA A 136 -13.14 28.07 -19.51
N ALA A 137 -12.38 27.13 -20.10
CA ALA A 137 -12.04 25.88 -19.43
C ALA A 137 -11.24 26.09 -18.15
N LEU A 138 -11.96 26.09 -17.04
CA LEU A 138 -11.38 26.10 -15.72
C LEU A 138 -10.68 24.76 -15.49
N PRO A 139 -9.56 24.74 -14.76
CA PRO A 139 -9.02 23.49 -14.23
C PRO A 139 -10.15 22.76 -13.50
N ARG A 140 -10.19 21.44 -13.66
CA ARG A 140 -11.14 20.59 -12.93
C ARG A 140 -10.44 19.41 -12.29
N ASP A 141 -11.06 18.93 -11.23
CA ASP A 141 -10.71 17.68 -10.60
C ASP A 141 -11.69 16.62 -11.04
N ILE A 142 -11.16 15.47 -11.43
CA ILE A 142 -11.93 14.28 -11.78
C ILE A 142 -11.42 13.17 -10.89
N LEU A 143 -12.31 12.54 -10.14
CA LEU A 143 -11.98 11.38 -9.32
C LEU A 143 -13.03 10.31 -9.54
N PHE A 144 -12.61 9.04 -9.52
CA PHE A 144 -13.53 7.93 -9.36
C PHE A 144 -13.46 7.37 -7.94
N PHE A 145 -14.55 6.76 -7.49
CA PHE A 145 -14.68 6.11 -6.18
C PHE A 145 -15.38 4.76 -6.33
N GLU A 146 -14.94 3.75 -5.58
CA GLU A 146 -15.60 2.43 -5.53
C GLU A 146 -17.06 2.56 -5.07
N GLY A 147 -17.96 1.98 -5.85
CA GLY A 147 -19.40 2.05 -5.66
C GLY A 147 -20.10 2.67 -6.88
N GLY A 148 -21.36 3.03 -6.69
CA GLY A 148 -22.26 3.31 -7.81
C GLY A 148 -22.98 2.04 -8.28
N GLN A 149 -24.17 2.23 -8.87
CA GLN A 149 -24.98 1.17 -9.42
C GLN A 149 -25.39 1.55 -10.84
N GLU A 150 -25.36 0.59 -11.76
CA GLU A 150 -25.97 0.73 -13.07
C GLU A 150 -27.50 0.60 -12.97
N GLY A 151 -28.24 1.33 -13.82
CA GLY A 151 -29.70 1.22 -13.96
C GLY A 151 -30.51 2.34 -13.31
N THR A 152 -31.82 2.09 -13.11
CA THR A 152 -32.78 3.08 -12.62
C THR A 152 -32.50 3.47 -11.17
N VAL A 153 -31.84 4.60 -10.95
CA VAL A 153 -31.83 5.29 -9.65
C VAL A 153 -33.27 5.53 -9.23
N VAL A 154 -33.65 5.00 -8.07
CA VAL A 154 -34.93 5.30 -7.46
C VAL A 154 -34.87 6.76 -6.98
N PRO A 155 -35.80 7.64 -7.39
CA PRO A 155 -35.83 9.02 -6.93
C PRO A 155 -35.70 9.10 -5.40
N ASN A 156 -34.86 10.03 -4.92
CA ASN A 156 -34.54 10.24 -3.50
C ASN A 156 -33.73 9.13 -2.80
N GLN A 157 -33.27 8.10 -3.50
CA GLN A 157 -32.30 7.14 -2.94
C GLN A 157 -30.86 7.60 -3.17
N PRO A 158 -29.99 7.59 -2.15
CA PRO A 158 -28.60 7.98 -2.31
C PRO A 158 -27.80 6.90 -3.05
N ILE A 159 -26.91 7.34 -3.94
CA ILE A 159 -25.90 6.49 -4.56
C ILE A 159 -24.85 6.15 -3.49
N SER A 160 -24.67 4.87 -3.23
CA SER A 160 -23.74 4.39 -2.20
C SER A 160 -22.32 4.26 -2.75
N LEU A 161 -21.37 4.81 -2.01
CA LEU A 161 -19.94 4.75 -2.25
C LEU A 161 -19.26 4.15 -1.03
N LEU A 162 -18.37 3.19 -1.26
CA LEU A 162 -17.63 2.53 -0.18
C LEU A 162 -16.62 3.44 0.53
N PRO A 163 -15.75 4.22 -0.16
CA PRO A 163 -14.72 5.00 0.50
C PRO A 163 -15.27 6.12 1.39
N SER A 164 -14.39 6.72 2.20
CA SER A 164 -14.68 7.97 2.89
C SER A 164 -14.80 9.13 1.90
N ILE A 165 -15.67 10.09 2.22
CA ILE A 165 -15.80 11.34 1.47
C ILE A 165 -14.44 12.07 1.39
N VAL A 166 -14.18 12.72 0.25
CA VAL A 166 -13.07 13.67 0.09
C VAL A 166 -13.59 15.06 0.46
N PRO A 167 -13.10 15.68 1.56
CA PRO A 167 -13.52 17.02 1.94
C PRO A 167 -13.16 18.04 0.85
N PRO A 168 -13.92 19.14 0.72
CA PRO A 168 -13.59 20.21 -0.24
C PRO A 168 -12.20 20.83 -0.02
N THR A 169 -11.66 20.74 1.20
CA THR A 169 -10.30 21.20 1.55
C THR A 169 -9.19 20.29 1.07
N GLN A 170 -9.50 19.06 0.63
CA GLN A 170 -8.52 18.09 0.17
C GLN A 170 -8.30 18.20 -1.34
N THR A 171 -7.04 18.30 -1.75
CA THR A 171 -6.63 18.37 -3.16
C THR A 171 -6.56 16.98 -3.80
N VAL A 172 -6.60 16.91 -5.13
CA VAL A 172 -6.43 15.63 -5.85
C VAL A 172 -5.05 15.02 -5.58
N GLU A 173 -4.00 15.84 -5.48
CA GLU A 173 -2.66 15.41 -5.09
C GLU A 173 -2.68 14.63 -3.76
N GLN A 174 -3.39 15.16 -2.76
CA GLN A 174 -3.52 14.51 -1.45
C GLN A 174 -4.36 13.23 -1.51
N VAL A 175 -5.37 13.17 -2.38
CA VAL A 175 -6.16 11.95 -2.60
C VAL A 175 -5.30 10.88 -3.26
N MET A 176 -4.52 11.24 -4.27
CA MET A 176 -3.70 10.30 -5.03
C MET A 176 -2.49 9.80 -4.24
N LEU A 177 -1.87 10.66 -3.42
CA LEU A 177 -0.79 10.27 -2.51
C LEU A 177 -1.28 9.37 -1.36
N SER A 178 -2.60 9.29 -1.12
CA SER A 178 -3.16 8.41 -0.09
C SER A 178 -2.89 6.94 -0.40
N PRO A 179 -2.83 6.06 0.62
CA PRO A 179 -2.59 4.63 0.41
C PRO A 179 -3.86 3.87 -0.01
N PHE A 180 -4.95 4.55 -0.38
CA PHE A 180 -6.24 3.93 -0.63
C PHE A 180 -6.46 3.64 -2.11
N ILE A 181 -6.74 2.39 -2.46
CA ILE A 181 -6.87 1.94 -3.87
C ILE A 181 -8.30 2.04 -4.41
N ASN A 182 -9.28 2.28 -3.55
CA ASN A 182 -10.69 2.35 -3.96
C ASN A 182 -11.13 3.73 -4.44
N ARG A 183 -10.18 4.45 -5.03
CA ARG A 183 -10.31 5.79 -5.60
C ARG A 183 -9.16 6.05 -6.58
N GLY A 184 -9.35 6.99 -7.48
CA GLY A 184 -8.34 7.37 -8.45
C GLY A 184 -8.82 8.50 -9.35
N ILE A 185 -8.11 8.75 -10.44
CA ILE A 185 -8.46 9.73 -11.46
C ILE A 185 -8.79 8.98 -12.73
N ASP A 186 -9.88 9.39 -13.36
CA ASP A 186 -10.33 8.84 -14.64
C ASP A 186 -9.69 9.63 -15.79
N ASN A 187 -9.20 8.95 -16.82
CA ASN A 187 -8.68 9.53 -18.06
C ASN A 187 -7.70 10.71 -17.85
N VAL A 188 -6.69 10.52 -16.99
CA VAL A 188 -5.90 11.63 -16.43
C VAL A 188 -5.17 12.46 -17.49
N PHE A 189 -4.87 11.91 -18.66
CA PHE A 189 -4.20 12.61 -19.75
C PHE A 189 -5.11 12.95 -20.93
N ALA A 190 -6.44 12.81 -20.85
CA ALA A 190 -7.33 13.12 -21.97
C ALA A 190 -7.50 14.65 -22.15
N ASN A 191 -6.64 15.29 -22.95
CA ASN A 191 -6.54 16.76 -23.02
C ASN A 191 -7.26 17.42 -24.22
N ALA A 192 -7.78 16.63 -25.18
CA ALA A 192 -8.52 17.16 -26.32
C ALA A 192 -9.90 16.51 -26.49
N PHE A 193 -10.67 17.07 -27.42
CA PHE A 193 -11.95 16.52 -27.86
C PHE A 193 -11.65 15.25 -28.67
N ALA A 194 -11.93 14.08 -28.11
CA ALA A 194 -12.13 12.91 -28.97
C ALA A 194 -13.29 13.24 -29.92
N ASN A 195 -13.16 12.91 -31.21
CA ASN A 195 -14.34 12.87 -32.08
C ASN A 195 -15.34 11.93 -31.41
N VAL A 196 -16.32 12.52 -30.74
CA VAL A 196 -17.35 11.85 -29.97
C VAL A 196 -17.95 10.80 -30.89
N PHE A 197 -17.83 9.51 -30.53
CA PHE A 197 -18.71 8.49 -31.09
C PHE A 197 -20.12 9.07 -31.03
N ALA A 198 -20.86 9.09 -32.14
CA ALA A 198 -22.26 9.49 -32.10
C ALA A 198 -22.97 8.60 -31.07
N GLY A 199 -23.21 9.14 -29.86
CA GLY A 199 -23.63 8.39 -28.67
C GLY A 199 -22.87 8.72 -27.36
N ALA A 200 -21.66 9.27 -27.43
CA ALA A 200 -20.81 9.63 -26.27
C ALA A 200 -20.98 11.10 -25.82
N ALA A 201 -22.16 11.68 -25.99
CA ALA A 201 -22.42 13.10 -25.71
C ALA A 201 -22.28 13.50 -24.23
N ASP A 202 -22.11 12.53 -23.32
CA ASP A 202 -22.46 12.66 -21.90
C ASP A 202 -21.41 12.11 -20.89
N GLN A 203 -20.20 11.76 -21.32
CA GLN A 203 -19.10 11.33 -20.44
C GLN A 203 -17.91 12.29 -20.56
N ASP A 204 -18.02 13.46 -19.95
CA ASP A 204 -16.97 14.47 -20.07
C ASP A 204 -15.83 14.25 -19.07
N THR A 205 -14.83 13.44 -19.47
CA THR A 205 -13.66 13.09 -18.66
C THR A 205 -12.38 13.85 -19.05
N ARG A 206 -12.48 14.83 -19.95
CA ARG A 206 -11.37 15.71 -20.35
C ARG A 206 -10.60 16.26 -19.14
N ASN A 207 -9.28 16.25 -19.19
CA ASN A 207 -8.41 16.83 -18.18
C ASN A 207 -7.52 17.91 -18.83
N ASN A 208 -6.78 18.65 -18.02
CA ASN A 208 -5.72 19.54 -18.49
C ASN A 208 -4.34 19.13 -17.94
N VAL A 209 -4.25 17.93 -17.35
CA VAL A 209 -3.02 17.37 -16.81
C VAL A 209 -2.18 16.82 -17.97
N ARG A 210 -0.91 17.23 -18.00
CA ARG A 210 0.05 16.86 -19.05
C ARG A 210 1.20 16.01 -18.53
N ARG A 211 1.41 16.03 -17.22
CA ARG A 211 2.44 15.27 -16.52
C ARG A 211 2.06 15.13 -15.06
N ILE A 212 2.40 14.03 -14.44
CA ILE A 212 2.26 13.83 -12.99
C ILE A 212 3.64 13.57 -12.45
N ASP A 213 4.08 14.37 -11.48
CA ASP A 213 5.38 14.19 -10.84
C ASP A 213 5.15 13.64 -9.43
N TYR A 214 5.61 12.42 -9.13
CA TYR A 214 5.77 11.95 -7.77
C TYR A 214 7.20 12.26 -7.32
N ILE A 215 7.34 13.06 -6.27
CA ILE A 215 8.59 13.69 -5.87
C ILE A 215 8.89 13.33 -4.41
N SER A 216 10.10 12.84 -4.18
CA SER A 216 10.72 12.69 -2.87
C SER A 216 11.86 13.71 -2.74
N PRO A 217 11.63 14.88 -2.12
CA PRO A 217 12.62 15.97 -2.10
C PRO A 217 13.94 15.62 -1.42
N ALA A 218 13.90 14.71 -0.44
CA ALA A 218 15.10 14.22 0.24
C ALA A 218 15.99 13.35 -0.65
N GLY A 219 15.48 12.87 -1.79
CA GLY A 219 16.14 11.89 -2.62
C GLY A 219 16.05 10.47 -2.05
N ILE A 220 16.01 9.51 -2.94
CA ILE A 220 15.93 8.08 -2.67
C ILE A 220 17.25 7.47 -3.12
N THR A 221 17.99 6.90 -2.18
CA THR A 221 19.23 6.19 -2.45
C THR A 221 18.99 4.70 -2.25
N VAL A 222 19.01 3.94 -3.36
CA VAL A 222 18.87 2.47 -3.33
C VAL A 222 20.23 1.83 -3.64
N PRO A 223 20.79 1.03 -2.71
CA PRO A 223 22.02 0.28 -2.95
C PRO A 223 21.92 -0.56 -4.22
N VAL A 224 22.99 -0.65 -5.01
CA VAL A 224 22.99 -1.37 -6.30
C VAL A 224 22.45 -2.79 -6.15
N ALA A 225 22.79 -3.48 -5.07
CA ALA A 225 22.34 -4.85 -4.78
C ALA A 225 20.82 -4.98 -4.53
N GLU A 226 20.12 -3.88 -4.24
CA GLU A 226 18.70 -3.88 -3.86
C GLU A 226 17.79 -3.30 -4.96
N ARG A 227 18.35 -2.82 -6.08
CA ARG A 227 17.60 -2.09 -7.12
C ARG A 227 16.59 -2.93 -7.91
N ASP A 228 16.75 -4.24 -7.93
CA ASP A 228 15.77 -5.17 -8.52
C ASP A 228 14.62 -5.49 -7.53
N THR A 229 14.87 -5.29 -6.23
CA THR A 229 13.95 -5.60 -5.14
C THR A 229 13.25 -4.38 -4.56
N GLN A 230 13.56 -3.20 -5.06
CA GLN A 230 12.89 -1.94 -4.71
C GLN A 230 12.50 -1.19 -5.98
N GLY A 231 11.40 -0.44 -5.93
CA GLY A 231 10.86 0.18 -7.13
C GLY A 231 9.56 0.94 -6.90
N PHE A 232 8.90 1.26 -8.01
CA PHE A 232 7.65 2.00 -8.04
C PHE A 232 6.55 1.13 -8.64
N VAL A 233 5.30 1.37 -8.28
CA VAL A 233 4.16 0.67 -8.87
C VAL A 233 3.17 1.68 -9.43
N VAL A 234 2.60 1.35 -10.58
CA VAL A 234 1.48 2.11 -11.15
C VAL A 234 0.29 1.16 -11.20
N PHE A 235 -0.87 1.65 -10.77
CA PHE A 235 -2.14 0.94 -10.83
C PHE A 235 -3.11 1.69 -11.73
N GLU A 236 -3.88 0.93 -12.50
CA GLU A 236 -4.84 1.43 -13.48
C GLU A 236 -6.12 0.59 -13.42
N ARG A 237 -7.28 1.22 -13.62
CA ARG A 237 -8.59 0.57 -13.58
C ARG A 237 -9.01 0.08 -14.98
N GLY A 238 -8.78 -1.19 -15.26
CA GLY A 238 -9.03 -1.81 -16.57
C GLY A 238 -7.81 -2.57 -17.08
N GLY A 239 -6.61 -2.01 -16.94
CA GLY A 239 -5.37 -2.58 -17.49
C GLY A 239 -5.29 -2.48 -19.01
N ASN A 240 -5.86 -1.43 -19.58
CA ASN A 240 -6.02 -1.24 -21.02
C ASN A 240 -5.37 0.04 -21.55
N ASP A 241 -4.77 0.86 -20.67
CA ASP A 241 -4.21 2.14 -21.08
C ASP A 241 -2.72 2.10 -21.36
N ASN A 242 -2.29 2.90 -22.32
CA ASN A 242 -0.88 3.18 -22.56
C ASN A 242 -0.44 4.40 -21.77
N PHE A 243 0.82 4.41 -21.33
CA PHE A 243 1.44 5.61 -20.74
C PHE A 243 2.96 5.57 -20.88
N ALA A 244 3.61 6.69 -20.60
CA ALA A 244 5.06 6.76 -20.53
C ALA A 244 5.53 7.17 -19.13
N ILE A 245 6.73 6.73 -18.75
CA ILE A 245 7.31 6.91 -17.42
C ILE A 245 8.80 7.23 -17.52
N ALA A 246 9.28 8.14 -16.67
CA ALA A 246 10.71 8.38 -16.51
C ALA A 246 11.04 8.65 -15.04
N ALA A 247 12.17 8.15 -14.56
CA ALA A 247 12.68 8.51 -13.23
C ALA A 247 13.10 9.98 -13.19
N ILE A 248 12.80 10.66 -12.08
CA ILE A 248 13.29 12.01 -11.81
C ILE A 248 14.70 11.89 -11.23
N THR A 249 15.68 12.44 -11.91
CA THR A 249 17.10 12.26 -11.57
C THR A 249 17.73 13.48 -10.92
N ALA A 250 17.07 14.64 -11.02
CA ALA A 250 17.40 15.85 -10.31
C ALA A 250 16.15 16.72 -10.14
N ILE A 251 16.12 17.51 -9.08
CA ILE A 251 15.10 18.53 -8.82
C ILE A 251 15.77 19.88 -8.56
N ASP A 252 15.02 20.96 -8.76
CA ASP A 252 15.43 22.29 -8.33
C ASP A 252 15.28 22.41 -6.81
N PRO A 253 16.30 22.85 -6.06
CA PRO A 253 16.26 22.84 -4.60
C PRO A 253 15.27 23.84 -4.00
N PHE A 254 14.78 24.82 -4.76
CA PHE A 254 13.87 25.86 -4.28
C PHE A 254 12.42 25.55 -4.63
N THR A 255 12.17 25.19 -5.90
CA THR A 255 10.83 24.88 -6.41
C THR A 255 10.44 23.42 -6.19
N GLN A 256 11.41 22.55 -5.90
CA GLN A 256 11.26 21.09 -5.78
C GLN A 256 10.75 20.41 -7.06
N LEU A 257 10.75 21.11 -8.19
CA LEU A 257 10.29 20.56 -9.47
C LEU A 257 11.42 19.82 -10.20
N PRO A 258 11.10 18.81 -11.04
CA PRO A 258 12.10 18.07 -11.82
C PRO A 258 12.95 18.96 -12.73
N THR A 259 14.26 18.76 -12.70
CA THR A 259 15.26 19.45 -13.54
C THR A 259 16.06 18.50 -14.45
N ALA A 260 15.94 17.19 -14.24
CA ALA A 260 16.49 16.16 -15.12
C ALA A 260 15.69 14.86 -15.01
N TYR A 261 15.75 14.05 -16.07
CA TYR A 261 15.08 12.77 -16.17
C TYR A 261 16.05 11.66 -16.61
N GLY A 262 15.73 10.43 -16.19
CA GLY A 262 16.31 9.21 -16.74
C GLY A 262 15.77 8.90 -18.14
N THR A 263 16.01 7.67 -18.59
CA THR A 263 15.47 7.21 -19.88
C THR A 263 13.94 7.13 -19.81
N LEU A 264 13.27 7.60 -20.85
CA LEU A 264 11.82 7.48 -20.98
C LEU A 264 11.46 6.04 -21.38
N GLY A 265 10.60 5.41 -20.60
CA GLY A 265 9.95 4.14 -20.93
C GLY A 265 8.52 4.36 -21.40
N ARG A 266 8.00 3.39 -22.15
CA ARG A 266 6.62 3.40 -22.66
C ARG A 266 5.96 2.06 -22.38
N LEU A 267 4.72 2.09 -21.93
CA LEU A 267 3.92 0.92 -21.60
C LEU A 267 2.75 0.77 -22.56
N GLN A 268 2.41 -0.49 -22.83
CA GLN A 268 1.36 -0.92 -23.72
C GLN A 268 0.34 -1.76 -22.94
N PRO A 269 -0.87 -1.98 -23.50
CA PRO A 269 -1.93 -2.68 -22.77
C PRO A 269 -1.55 -4.13 -22.40
N GLY A 270 -0.65 -4.75 -23.17
CA GLY A 270 -0.17 -6.11 -22.90
C GLY A 270 0.82 -6.23 -21.72
N ASP A 271 1.31 -5.12 -21.17
CA ASP A 271 2.27 -5.12 -20.06
C ASP A 271 1.59 -5.22 -18.68
N TRP A 272 0.30 -4.91 -18.61
CA TRP A 272 -0.44 -4.86 -17.36
C TRP A 272 -0.63 -6.23 -16.73
N GLY A 273 -0.38 -6.31 -15.43
CA GLY A 273 -0.79 -7.45 -14.62
C GLY A 273 -2.20 -7.28 -14.11
N ARG A 274 -3.10 -8.19 -14.49
CA ARG A 274 -4.46 -8.26 -13.94
C ARG A 274 -4.40 -8.80 -12.52
N THR A 275 -4.95 -8.05 -11.55
CA THR A 275 -4.95 -8.45 -10.14
C THR A 275 -6.24 -9.20 -9.75
N ASN A 276 -6.33 -9.58 -8.48
CA ASN A 276 -7.48 -10.24 -7.86
C ASN A 276 -8.62 -9.29 -7.45
N ILE A 277 -8.57 -8.02 -7.83
CA ILE A 277 -9.52 -6.99 -7.37
C ILE A 277 -10.08 -6.23 -8.57
N GLY A 278 -11.39 -5.97 -8.55
CA GLY A 278 -12.06 -5.08 -9.49
C GLY A 278 -13.21 -4.33 -8.81
N PHE A 279 -13.52 -3.14 -9.32
CA PHE A 279 -14.50 -2.23 -8.71
C PHE A 279 -15.43 -1.67 -9.77
N THR A 280 -16.73 -1.68 -9.50
CA THR A 280 -17.62 -0.68 -10.08
C THR A 280 -17.26 0.66 -9.47
N THR A 281 -17.15 1.71 -10.29
CA THR A 281 -16.78 3.03 -9.83
C THR A 281 -17.76 4.10 -10.30
N LEU A 282 -17.93 5.14 -9.47
CA LEU A 282 -18.61 6.36 -9.85
C LEU A 282 -17.55 7.44 -10.11
N VAL A 283 -17.48 7.91 -11.34
CA VAL A 283 -16.70 9.08 -11.72
C VAL A 283 -17.43 10.34 -11.27
N GLN A 284 -16.72 11.21 -10.61
CA GLN A 284 -17.18 12.48 -10.10
C GLN A 284 -16.22 13.59 -10.52
N ARG A 285 -16.73 14.81 -10.61
CA ARG A 285 -15.95 15.98 -11.02
C ARG A 285 -16.23 17.20 -10.16
N ARG A 286 -15.28 18.14 -10.17
CA ARG A 286 -15.35 19.42 -9.48
C ARG A 286 -14.71 20.48 -10.37
N GLU A 287 -15.48 21.51 -10.70
CA GLU A 287 -15.01 22.65 -11.49
C GLU A 287 -15.64 23.96 -11.00
N PRO A 288 -14.83 25.03 -10.81
CA PRO A 288 -13.35 25.02 -10.81
C PRO A 288 -12.71 24.11 -9.73
N ILE A 289 -11.41 23.82 -9.85
CA ILE A 289 -10.65 23.13 -8.78
C ILE A 289 -10.85 23.85 -7.45
N GLY A 290 -11.07 23.06 -6.39
CA GLY A 290 -11.21 23.57 -5.03
C GLY A 290 -12.56 24.21 -4.71
N THR A 291 -13.55 24.18 -5.62
CA THR A 291 -14.89 24.72 -5.35
C THR A 291 -15.89 23.63 -5.01
N GLY A 292 -16.40 23.65 -3.77
CA GLY A 292 -17.52 22.82 -3.34
C GLY A 292 -17.25 21.30 -3.37
N PRO A 293 -18.29 20.48 -3.11
CA PRO A 293 -18.20 19.03 -3.19
C PRO A 293 -18.13 18.54 -4.65
N PHE A 294 -17.57 17.34 -4.83
CA PHE A 294 -17.60 16.62 -6.11
C PHE A 294 -19.03 16.26 -6.49
N ARG A 295 -19.37 16.43 -7.78
CA ARG A 295 -20.66 16.03 -8.36
C ARG A 295 -20.50 14.77 -9.21
N PRO A 296 -21.51 13.87 -9.24
CA PRO A 296 -21.46 12.69 -10.09
C PRO A 296 -21.43 13.05 -11.58
N SER A 297 -20.70 12.25 -12.36
CA SER A 297 -20.67 12.31 -13.83
C SER A 297 -21.25 11.01 -14.40
N HIS A 298 -20.59 9.87 -14.23
CA HIS A 298 -21.06 8.59 -14.77
C HIS A 298 -20.52 7.41 -13.97
N VAL A 299 -21.14 6.24 -14.14
CA VAL A 299 -20.71 4.98 -13.53
C VAL A 299 -19.92 4.18 -14.56
N VAL A 300 -18.84 3.54 -14.12
CA VAL A 300 -18.13 2.53 -14.90
C VAL A 300 -18.24 1.19 -14.18
N VAL A 301 -18.85 0.23 -14.88
CA VAL A 301 -19.30 -1.02 -14.28
C VAL A 301 -18.21 -2.08 -14.34
N HIS A 302 -17.99 -2.74 -13.21
CA HIS A 302 -17.26 -4.00 -13.15
C HIS A 302 -18.24 -5.16 -13.20
N ASP A 303 -18.37 -5.79 -14.36
CA ASP A 303 -19.15 -7.00 -14.54
C ASP A 303 -18.40 -8.02 -15.41
N PRO A 304 -17.63 -8.93 -14.77
CA PRO A 304 -16.93 -9.99 -15.47
C PRO A 304 -17.84 -11.00 -16.17
N ALA A 305 -19.12 -11.12 -15.77
CA ALA A 305 -20.05 -12.02 -16.42
C ALA A 305 -20.48 -11.51 -17.81
N ASN A 306 -20.38 -10.20 -18.05
CA ASN A 306 -20.79 -9.54 -19.28
C ASN A 306 -19.63 -8.88 -20.05
N ASN A 307 -18.39 -9.34 -19.82
CA ASN A 307 -17.16 -8.80 -20.44
C ASN A 307 -16.93 -7.29 -20.16
N GLN A 308 -17.46 -6.77 -19.05
CA GLN A 308 -17.19 -5.41 -18.58
C GLN A 308 -16.16 -5.47 -17.44
N ASP A 309 -14.95 -5.94 -17.78
CA ASP A 309 -13.89 -6.16 -16.81
C ASP A 309 -13.24 -4.84 -16.39
N GLN A 310 -13.46 -4.43 -15.14
CA GLN A 310 -12.80 -3.28 -14.50
C GLN A 310 -11.89 -3.73 -13.34
N PHE A 311 -10.98 -4.65 -13.64
CA PHE A 311 -9.97 -5.07 -12.66
C PHE A 311 -8.99 -3.93 -12.42
N ILE A 312 -8.54 -3.79 -11.17
CA ILE A 312 -7.34 -3.00 -10.92
C ILE A 312 -6.17 -3.80 -11.46
N SER A 313 -5.47 -3.21 -12.42
CA SER A 313 -4.28 -3.77 -13.02
C SER A 313 -3.06 -2.99 -12.56
N GLY A 314 -1.90 -3.63 -12.54
CA GLY A 314 -0.69 -2.98 -12.06
C GLY A 314 0.58 -3.45 -12.75
N ILE A 315 1.59 -2.59 -12.68
CA ILE A 315 2.93 -2.87 -13.14
C ILE A 315 3.96 -2.28 -12.17
N PHE A 316 4.92 -3.12 -11.79
CA PHE A 316 6.03 -2.77 -10.92
C PHE A 316 7.27 -2.45 -11.76
N PHE A 317 7.91 -1.33 -11.45
CA PHE A 317 9.15 -0.85 -12.04
C PHE A 317 10.27 -0.94 -11.00
N PRO A 318 11.14 -1.97 -11.06
CA PRO A 318 12.31 -1.97 -10.20
C PRO A 318 13.17 -0.74 -10.50
N VAL A 319 13.88 -0.21 -9.52
CA VAL A 319 14.74 0.98 -9.70
C VAL A 319 15.75 0.77 -10.82
N SER A 320 16.26 -0.46 -10.97
CA SER A 320 17.17 -0.85 -12.07
C SER A 320 16.57 -0.66 -13.47
N SER A 321 15.24 -0.74 -13.61
CA SER A 321 14.55 -0.57 -14.90
C SER A 321 14.48 0.88 -15.36
N LEU A 322 14.43 1.84 -14.43
CA LEU A 322 14.26 3.27 -14.75
C LEU A 322 15.59 4.04 -14.69
N VAL A 323 16.57 3.54 -13.92
CA VAL A 323 17.86 4.22 -13.72
C VAL A 323 19.02 3.21 -13.79
N PRO A 324 19.86 3.28 -14.85
CA PRO A 324 21.02 2.38 -14.98
C PRO A 324 22.13 2.66 -13.95
N ASN A 325 23.00 1.66 -13.78
CA ASN A 325 23.94 1.44 -12.66
C ASN A 325 24.87 2.59 -12.24
N THR A 326 24.99 3.68 -12.99
CA THR A 326 25.92 4.79 -12.70
C THR A 326 25.33 5.90 -11.82
N GLN A 327 24.02 5.92 -11.58
CA GLN A 327 23.35 7.00 -10.84
C GLN A 327 22.98 6.57 -9.42
N ALA A 328 23.33 7.39 -8.42
CA ALA A 328 23.24 7.04 -6.99
C ALA A 328 21.88 7.38 -6.36
N THR A 329 21.22 8.45 -6.82
CA THR A 329 20.03 9.01 -6.18
C THR A 329 18.95 9.33 -7.22
N ILE A 330 17.70 9.00 -6.90
CA ILE A 330 16.50 9.32 -7.67
C ILE A 330 15.56 10.15 -6.79
N PHE A 331 14.75 11.01 -7.39
CA PHE A 331 13.82 11.88 -6.65
C PHE A 331 12.36 11.49 -6.88
N GLY A 332 12.12 10.28 -7.39
CA GLY A 332 10.79 9.76 -7.74
C GLY A 332 10.67 9.49 -9.23
N TYR A 333 9.48 9.68 -9.79
CA TYR A 333 9.18 9.43 -11.20
C TYR A 333 8.10 10.38 -11.71
N SER A 334 8.08 10.58 -13.04
CA SER A 334 7.01 11.27 -13.72
C SER A 334 6.25 10.33 -14.65
N LEU A 335 4.94 10.51 -14.71
CA LEU A 335 4.04 9.87 -15.67
C LEU A 335 3.65 10.86 -16.76
N PHE A 336 3.54 10.35 -17.98
CA PHE A 336 3.24 11.09 -19.21
C PHE A 336 2.20 10.32 -20.03
N SER A 337 1.51 11.02 -20.93
CA SER A 337 0.64 10.36 -21.92
C SER A 337 1.44 9.46 -22.86
N ASP A 338 0.74 8.52 -23.51
CA ASP A 338 1.36 7.62 -24.49
C ASP A 338 2.04 8.38 -25.65
N GLU A 339 1.46 9.51 -26.05
CA GLU A 339 1.99 10.32 -27.16
C GLU A 339 3.39 10.87 -26.89
N VAL A 340 3.71 11.19 -25.63
CA VAL A 340 5.07 11.58 -25.24
C VAL A 340 6.04 10.40 -25.39
N GLY A 341 5.57 9.17 -25.16
CA GLY A 341 6.34 7.96 -25.43
C GLY A 341 6.51 7.66 -26.93
N LEU A 342 5.50 7.95 -27.74
CA LEU A 342 5.57 7.75 -29.20
C LEU A 342 6.43 8.80 -29.90
N ASN A 343 6.37 10.05 -29.42
CA ASN A 343 7.09 11.20 -29.98
C ASN A 343 7.86 11.92 -28.86
N PRO A 344 8.94 11.32 -28.33
CA PRO A 344 9.66 11.89 -27.20
C PRO A 344 10.28 13.24 -27.56
N PRO A 345 9.98 14.31 -26.81
CA PRO A 345 10.65 15.59 -27.00
C PRO A 345 12.11 15.49 -26.56
N ALA A 346 12.96 16.39 -27.07
CA ALA A 346 14.36 16.47 -26.64
C ALA A 346 14.52 16.81 -25.15
N ASP A 347 13.48 17.41 -24.54
CA ASP A 347 13.46 17.81 -23.14
C ASP A 347 12.08 17.51 -22.53
N LEU A 348 12.06 16.71 -21.46
CA LEU A 348 10.83 16.34 -20.74
C LEU A 348 10.41 17.39 -19.68
N ARG A 349 11.21 18.45 -19.48
CA ARG A 349 10.96 19.49 -18.47
C ARG A 349 9.89 20.50 -18.88
N PRO A 350 9.97 21.16 -20.06
CA PRO A 350 8.94 22.08 -20.51
C PRO A 350 7.72 21.34 -21.05
N PHE A 351 6.54 21.97 -20.98
CA PHE A 351 5.38 21.48 -21.74
C PHE A 351 5.50 21.77 -23.25
N ALA A 352 6.39 22.70 -23.63
CA ALA A 352 6.62 23.06 -25.02
C ALA A 352 7.09 21.83 -25.80
N GLY A 353 6.27 21.37 -26.75
CA GLY A 353 6.54 20.18 -27.55
C GLY A 353 5.86 18.90 -27.06
N PHE A 354 5.16 18.90 -25.93
CA PHE A 354 4.33 17.75 -25.56
C PHE A 354 3.11 17.70 -26.49
N PRO A 355 2.82 16.54 -27.12
CA PRO A 355 1.58 16.34 -27.86
C PRO A 355 0.35 16.55 -26.97
N ASN A 356 -0.69 17.21 -27.51
CA ASN A 356 -1.99 17.29 -26.83
C ASN A 356 -2.66 15.93 -26.94
N ALA A 357 -2.63 15.14 -25.87
CA ALA A 357 -3.28 13.85 -25.81
C ALA A 357 -4.75 13.97 -26.24
N GLY A 358 -5.01 13.44 -27.43
CA GLY A 358 -6.13 13.84 -28.27
C GLY A 358 -7.42 13.07 -28.04
N ASP A 359 -7.31 11.86 -27.49
CA ASP A 359 -8.43 10.93 -27.37
C ASP A 359 -8.30 9.99 -26.16
N PHE A 360 -9.34 9.17 -25.94
CA PHE A 360 -9.40 8.17 -24.87
C PHE A 360 -8.36 7.04 -25.00
N THR A 361 -7.75 6.84 -26.16
CA THR A 361 -6.74 5.77 -26.35
C THR A 361 -5.34 6.22 -25.95
N THR A 362 -5.06 7.51 -26.09
CA THR A 362 -3.75 8.13 -25.84
C THR A 362 -3.69 8.89 -24.51
N GLY A 363 -4.83 9.36 -24.03
CA GLY A 363 -5.02 10.06 -22.76
C GLY A 363 -5.76 9.27 -21.68
N GLY A 364 -6.08 8.01 -21.97
CA GLY A 364 -7.05 7.17 -21.24
C GLY A 364 -6.70 6.80 -19.80
N LEU A 365 -5.44 6.95 -19.39
CA LEU A 365 -4.92 6.40 -18.13
C LEU A 365 -5.86 6.61 -16.92
N ASP A 366 -6.55 5.53 -16.54
CA ASP A 366 -7.46 5.45 -15.40
C ASP A 366 -6.70 5.19 -14.09
N LEU A 367 -5.86 6.17 -13.72
CA LEU A 367 -4.88 6.05 -12.65
C LEU A 367 -5.52 5.82 -11.28
N VAL A 368 -5.16 4.72 -10.63
CA VAL A 368 -5.61 4.35 -9.29
C VAL A 368 -4.65 4.91 -8.24
N ALA A 369 -5.19 5.40 -7.11
CA ALA A 369 -4.38 5.86 -5.99
C ALA A 369 -3.67 4.70 -5.24
N GLY A 370 -2.89 5.01 -4.21
CA GLY A 370 -2.18 4.00 -3.42
C GLY A 370 -0.87 3.48 -4.04
N GLY A 371 -0.68 3.64 -5.35
CA GLY A 371 0.56 3.26 -6.05
C GLY A 371 1.73 4.25 -5.90
N PHE A 372 1.47 5.47 -5.45
CA PHE A 372 2.52 6.48 -5.27
C PHE A 372 3.40 6.18 -4.03
N GLY A 373 4.68 5.94 -4.27
CA GLY A 373 5.64 5.61 -3.22
C GLY A 373 6.77 4.74 -3.73
N LEU A 374 7.83 4.64 -2.93
CA LEU A 374 8.80 3.56 -3.06
C LEU A 374 8.24 2.29 -2.42
N PHE A 375 8.44 1.16 -3.07
CA PHE A 375 8.10 -0.17 -2.58
C PHE A 375 9.33 -1.05 -2.56
N ARG A 376 9.37 -1.99 -1.62
CA ARG A 376 10.44 -2.98 -1.49
C ARG A 376 9.85 -4.36 -1.28
N VAL A 377 10.61 -5.41 -1.55
CA VAL A 377 10.24 -6.77 -1.16
C VAL A 377 9.94 -6.78 0.34
N ALA A 378 8.73 -7.21 0.68
CA ALA A 378 8.21 -7.29 2.02
C ALA A 378 9.16 -8.13 2.87
N GLN A 379 9.76 -7.50 3.87
CA GLN A 379 10.54 -8.22 4.88
C GLN A 379 9.56 -8.83 5.89
N PRO A 380 9.92 -9.89 6.62
CA PRO A 380 9.17 -10.26 7.82
C PRO A 380 9.03 -9.01 8.70
N GLN A 381 7.81 -8.49 8.84
CA GLN A 381 7.55 -7.25 9.57
C GLN A 381 8.08 -7.38 11.01
N PRO A 382 8.83 -6.40 11.55
CA PRO A 382 9.42 -6.54 12.87
C PRO A 382 8.31 -6.61 13.93
N PRO A 383 8.32 -7.62 14.83
CA PRO A 383 7.45 -7.59 15.99
C PRO A 383 7.87 -6.43 16.90
N SER A 384 6.90 -5.81 17.57
CA SER A 384 7.14 -4.83 18.64
C SER A 384 6.59 -5.41 19.91
N PHE A 385 7.45 -6.15 20.61
CA PHE A 385 7.08 -6.92 21.79
C PHE A 385 7.38 -6.15 23.08
N ALA A 386 6.37 -5.99 23.93
CA ALA A 386 6.50 -5.33 25.23
C ALA A 386 6.13 -6.29 26.37
N LEU A 387 6.80 -6.11 27.52
CA LEU A 387 6.58 -6.89 28.74
C LEU A 387 6.31 -5.96 29.92
N LEU A 388 5.37 -6.34 30.78
CA LEU A 388 5.05 -5.65 32.02
C LEU A 388 4.87 -6.66 33.16
N LYS A 389 5.78 -6.68 34.13
CA LYS A 389 5.69 -7.49 35.35
C LYS A 389 5.10 -6.68 36.51
N ARG A 390 4.20 -7.28 37.28
CA ARG A 390 3.52 -6.64 38.43
C ARG A 390 3.23 -7.62 39.55
N ILE A 391 3.08 -7.10 40.76
CA ILE A 391 2.34 -7.77 41.83
C ILE A 391 0.86 -7.45 41.62
N THR A 392 0.03 -8.47 41.47
CA THR A 392 -1.40 -8.31 41.20
C THR A 392 -2.28 -8.70 42.39
N ASN A 393 -1.72 -9.40 43.38
CA ASN A 393 -2.44 -9.76 44.59
C ASN A 393 -1.48 -10.10 45.74
N LEU A 394 -1.99 -9.99 46.98
CA LEU A 394 -1.34 -10.47 48.20
C LEU A 394 -2.33 -11.36 48.96
N PHE A 395 -1.81 -12.42 49.60
CA PHE A 395 -2.58 -13.35 50.41
C PHE A 395 -2.00 -13.41 51.82
N GLY A 396 -2.82 -13.35 52.86
CA GLY A 396 -2.33 -13.35 54.22
C GLY A 396 -3.32 -12.74 55.21
N VAL A 397 -2.87 -12.58 56.44
CA VAL A 397 -3.65 -11.93 57.49
C VAL A 397 -3.71 -10.42 57.20
N ALA A 398 -4.92 -9.86 57.17
CA ALA A 398 -5.14 -8.43 56.96
C ALA A 398 -4.52 -7.57 58.08
N PRO A 399 -4.11 -6.32 57.81
CA PRO A 399 -4.35 -5.55 56.58
C PRO A 399 -3.27 -5.78 55.50
N LEU A 400 -3.69 -5.84 54.23
CA LEU A 400 -2.81 -5.96 53.06
C LEU A 400 -3.02 -4.78 52.09
N PRO A 401 -1.99 -4.38 51.34
CA PRO A 401 -2.08 -3.34 50.32
C PRO A 401 -3.19 -3.52 49.28
N ASN A 402 -3.75 -2.42 48.78
CA ASN A 402 -4.83 -2.41 47.78
C ASN A 402 -4.33 -2.03 46.37
N PHE A 403 -4.41 -2.96 45.42
CA PHE A 403 -3.88 -2.77 44.06
C PHE A 403 -4.86 -2.17 43.04
N ASN A 404 -5.91 -1.45 43.46
CA ASN A 404 -6.95 -0.91 42.56
C ASN A 404 -6.59 0.40 41.81
N GLN A 405 -5.35 0.90 41.88
CA GLN A 405 -4.94 2.14 41.22
C GLN A 405 -3.98 1.91 40.03
N PHE A 406 -3.97 2.81 39.04
CA PHE A 406 -3.20 2.66 37.80
C PHE A 406 -2.23 3.83 37.61
N VAL A 407 -0.94 3.57 37.31
CA VAL A 407 0.08 4.59 36.99
C VAL A 407 1.00 4.10 35.85
N GLY A 408 1.19 4.90 34.79
CA GLY A 408 2.12 4.67 33.66
C GLY A 408 1.69 5.36 32.34
N ASP A 409 2.58 5.45 31.34
CA ASP A 409 2.32 5.99 29.98
C ASP A 409 2.76 5.03 28.84
N GLY A 410 2.24 5.24 27.61
CA GLY A 410 2.70 4.54 26.38
C GLY A 410 1.66 3.65 25.65
N ALA A 411 1.93 3.36 24.35
CA ALA A 411 0.99 2.68 23.46
C ALA A 411 0.71 1.21 23.83
N ALA A 412 1.73 0.47 24.29
CA ALA A 412 1.55 -0.90 24.76
C ALA A 412 0.70 -0.96 26.05
N LEU A 413 0.87 0.03 26.94
CA LEU A 413 0.06 0.16 28.14
C LEU A 413 -1.40 0.48 27.80
N ILE A 414 -1.64 1.39 26.83
CA ILE A 414 -2.99 1.68 26.30
C ILE A 414 -3.64 0.41 25.72
N LEU A 415 -2.88 -0.40 24.96
CA LEU A 415 -3.41 -1.65 24.40
C LEU A 415 -3.78 -2.66 25.50
N LEU A 416 -2.94 -2.83 26.52
CA LEU A 416 -3.25 -3.70 27.67
C LEU A 416 -4.46 -3.19 28.47
N GLN A 417 -4.59 -1.86 28.63
CA GLN A 417 -5.74 -1.22 29.29
C GLN A 417 -7.04 -1.46 28.51
N ASN A 418 -7.02 -1.24 27.20
CA ASN A 418 -8.18 -1.47 26.32
C ASN A 418 -8.63 -2.93 26.29
N ASN A 419 -7.75 -3.86 26.69
CA ASN A 419 -8.04 -5.29 26.79
C ASN A 419 -8.25 -5.77 28.24
N ASN A 420 -8.39 -4.86 29.22
CA ASN A 420 -8.60 -5.18 30.64
C ASN A 420 -7.46 -5.98 31.32
N LEU A 421 -6.26 -5.99 30.74
CA LEU A 421 -5.08 -6.73 31.22
C LEU A 421 -4.07 -5.85 31.99
N GLY A 422 -4.53 -4.81 32.70
CA GLY A 422 -3.67 -3.70 33.14
C GLY A 422 -3.73 -3.30 34.62
N GLN A 423 -4.03 -4.16 35.59
CA GLN A 423 -4.27 -3.79 37.01
C GLN A 423 -3.02 -3.38 37.84
N GLY A 424 -3.03 -2.19 38.51
CA GLY A 424 -2.36 -1.94 39.80
C GLY A 424 -0.89 -1.42 39.87
N LEU A 425 -0.62 -0.11 39.98
CA LEU A 425 0.62 0.40 40.62
C LEU A 425 0.17 1.34 41.73
N ASP A 426 0.53 1.01 42.97
CA ASP A 426 0.24 1.81 44.15
C ASP A 426 1.54 2.31 44.78
N VAL A 427 1.52 3.50 45.37
CA VAL A 427 2.60 4.02 46.21
C VAL A 427 2.34 3.47 47.61
N ILE A 428 3.07 2.42 47.98
CA ILE A 428 2.89 1.73 49.26
C ILE A 428 3.15 2.70 50.43
N THR A 429 2.08 3.20 51.05
CA THR A 429 2.08 3.68 52.45
C THR A 429 1.47 2.64 53.40
N ASP A 430 1.26 1.42 52.89
CA ASP A 430 0.55 0.30 53.52
C ASP A 430 1.48 -0.60 54.38
N PRO A 431 0.92 -1.45 55.28
CA PRO A 431 1.69 -2.34 56.16
C PRO A 431 2.64 -3.28 55.42
N ALA A 432 3.77 -3.61 56.06
CA ALA A 432 4.80 -4.48 55.51
C ALA A 432 4.29 -5.92 55.30
N VAL A 433 4.64 -6.53 54.17
CA VAL A 433 4.41 -7.95 53.88
C VAL A 433 5.22 -8.81 54.86
N GLN A 434 4.60 -9.83 55.44
CA GLN A 434 5.19 -10.68 56.48
C GLN A 434 5.55 -12.09 55.95
N ALA A 435 6.44 -12.79 56.66
CA ALA A 435 6.72 -14.19 56.43
C ALA A 435 5.42 -15.03 56.39
N GLY A 436 5.34 -15.96 55.46
CA GLY A 436 4.16 -16.77 55.18
C GLY A 436 3.08 -16.09 54.35
N ASN A 437 3.19 -14.80 54.03
CA ASN A 437 2.26 -14.15 53.09
C ASN A 437 2.50 -14.65 51.66
N GLY A 438 1.43 -14.80 50.90
CA GLY A 438 1.49 -15.11 49.47
C GLY A 438 1.58 -13.84 48.63
N ILE A 439 2.36 -13.87 47.56
CA ILE A 439 2.46 -12.81 46.55
C ILE A 439 2.08 -13.39 45.19
N GLU A 440 1.17 -12.74 44.47
CA GLU A 440 0.85 -13.09 43.08
C GLU A 440 1.56 -12.15 42.12
N TYR A 441 2.39 -12.71 41.25
CA TYR A 441 3.00 -11.99 40.15
C TYR A 441 2.23 -12.25 38.86
N THR A 442 1.99 -11.20 38.08
CA THR A 442 1.53 -11.30 36.69
C THR A 442 2.50 -10.60 35.76
N VAL A 443 2.94 -11.30 34.71
CA VAL A 443 3.73 -10.77 33.60
C VAL A 443 2.82 -10.69 32.38
N TYR A 444 2.49 -9.48 31.96
CA TYR A 444 1.74 -9.20 30.73
C TYR A 444 2.69 -9.07 29.57
N PHE A 445 2.24 -9.52 28.39
CA PHE A 445 2.97 -9.31 27.15
C PHE A 445 2.04 -8.85 26.04
N ALA A 446 2.58 -8.04 25.12
CA ALA A 446 1.84 -7.48 24.00
C ALA A 446 2.73 -7.41 22.75
N ASN A 447 2.20 -7.80 21.59
CA ASN A 447 2.83 -7.54 20.30
C ASN A 447 2.07 -6.42 19.58
N SER A 448 2.59 -5.19 19.69
CA SER A 448 2.06 -4.00 19.00
C SER A 448 2.71 -3.77 17.63
N GLY A 449 3.49 -4.73 17.14
CA GLY A 449 4.16 -4.66 15.83
C GLY A 449 3.25 -5.09 14.69
N LEU A 450 3.73 -4.89 13.46
CA LEU A 450 3.00 -5.26 12.24
C LEU A 450 3.22 -6.73 11.84
N GLY A 451 4.18 -7.42 12.47
CA GLY A 451 4.48 -8.84 12.23
C GLY A 451 4.33 -9.69 13.49
N ALA A 452 4.23 -11.01 13.29
CA ALA A 452 4.18 -11.97 14.39
C ALA A 452 5.54 -12.07 15.10
N ALA A 453 5.53 -12.23 16.42
CA ALA A 453 6.68 -12.63 17.21
C ALA A 453 6.70 -14.16 17.30
N PRO A 454 7.61 -14.86 16.59
CA PRO A 454 7.66 -16.32 16.64
C PRO A 454 8.36 -16.81 17.92
N ASN A 455 7.97 -17.99 18.39
CA ASN A 455 8.65 -18.72 19.48
C ASN A 455 8.88 -17.88 20.75
N VAL A 456 7.88 -17.15 21.20
CA VAL A 456 7.96 -16.35 22.43
C VAL A 456 7.98 -17.30 23.63
N VAL A 457 9.06 -17.27 24.39
CA VAL A 457 9.20 -18.00 25.65
C VAL A 457 9.58 -17.01 26.73
N LEU A 458 8.88 -17.07 27.86
CA LEU A 458 9.02 -16.15 28.97
C LEU A 458 9.59 -16.90 30.17
N CYS A 459 10.58 -16.29 30.82
CA CYS A 459 11.21 -16.82 32.03
C CYS A 459 11.19 -15.77 33.12
N ASP A 460 10.65 -16.14 34.27
CA ASP A 460 10.63 -15.31 35.46
C ASP A 460 11.27 -16.06 36.63
N GLN A 461 12.45 -15.62 37.04
CA GLN A 461 13.17 -16.20 38.17
C GLN A 461 12.55 -15.74 39.49
N ILE A 462 12.45 -16.67 40.45
CA ILE A 462 11.91 -16.37 41.78
C ILE A 462 12.91 -15.47 42.54
N PRO A 463 12.49 -14.31 43.05
CA PRO A 463 13.34 -13.46 43.87
C PRO A 463 13.83 -14.14 45.16
N VAL A 464 14.95 -13.66 45.71
CA VAL A 464 15.44 -14.13 47.01
C VAL A 464 14.44 -13.81 48.13
N GLY A 465 14.31 -14.73 49.10
CA GLY A 465 13.37 -14.60 50.23
C GLY A 465 11.93 -14.98 49.88
N LEU A 466 11.72 -15.58 48.69
CA LEU A 466 10.43 -16.08 48.23
C LEU A 466 10.55 -17.53 47.78
N THR A 467 9.53 -18.33 48.10
CA THR A 467 9.38 -19.71 47.62
C THR A 467 8.19 -19.81 46.66
N PHE A 468 8.35 -20.48 45.50
CA PHE A 468 7.24 -20.72 44.56
C PHE A 468 6.12 -21.55 45.21
N ALA A 469 4.86 -21.20 44.94
CA ALA A 469 3.69 -21.91 45.45
C ALA A 469 3.13 -22.88 44.38
N PRO A 470 3.51 -24.17 44.40
CA PRO A 470 3.19 -25.12 43.31
C PRO A 470 1.71 -25.46 43.18
N ASN A 471 0.91 -25.15 44.21
CA ASN A 471 -0.54 -25.39 44.22
C ASN A 471 -1.35 -24.09 44.17
N GLY A 472 -0.75 -23.01 43.66
CA GLY A 472 -1.34 -21.66 43.67
C GLY A 472 -2.75 -21.59 43.05
N TYR A 473 -3.06 -22.44 42.09
CA TYR A 473 -4.34 -22.48 41.36
C TYR A 473 -5.06 -23.84 41.45
N GLY A 474 -4.60 -24.72 42.34
CA GLY A 474 -5.12 -26.08 42.52
C GLY A 474 -3.98 -27.11 42.69
N PRO A 475 -4.28 -28.36 43.07
CA PRO A 475 -3.24 -29.39 43.25
C PRO A 475 -2.44 -29.61 41.96
N GLY A 476 -1.12 -29.37 42.00
CA GLY A 476 -0.22 -29.46 40.85
C GLY A 476 -0.37 -28.34 39.82
N LEU A 477 -1.20 -27.34 40.07
CA LEU A 477 -1.47 -26.20 39.18
C LEU A 477 -0.84 -24.93 39.77
N GLY A 478 0.42 -24.68 39.43
CA GLY A 478 1.19 -23.56 39.98
C GLY A 478 1.24 -22.33 39.08
N ILE A 479 0.83 -22.46 37.82
CA ILE A 479 0.95 -21.42 36.79
C ILE A 479 -0.42 -21.17 36.18
N GLN A 480 -0.73 -19.91 35.89
CA GLN A 480 -1.94 -19.49 35.21
C GLN A 480 -1.57 -18.55 34.06
N ALA A 481 -2.19 -18.66 32.89
CA ALA A 481 -1.86 -17.84 31.74
C ALA A 481 -3.07 -17.56 30.83
N ILE A 482 -2.95 -16.52 30.01
CA ILE A 482 -3.75 -16.35 28.80
C ILE A 482 -2.81 -16.54 27.61
N ALA A 483 -3.12 -17.49 26.74
CA ALA A 483 -2.44 -17.64 25.46
C ALA A 483 -2.65 -16.39 24.59
N ALA A 484 -1.67 -16.06 23.76
CA ALA A 484 -1.72 -14.89 22.89
C ALA A 484 -2.97 -14.86 21.99
N SER A 485 -3.84 -13.88 22.18
CA SER A 485 -5.02 -13.69 21.33
C SER A 485 -5.53 -12.23 21.33
N SER A 486 -6.50 -11.93 20.46
CA SER A 486 -7.18 -10.64 20.38
C SER A 486 -8.64 -10.86 19.95
N PRO A 487 -9.64 -10.71 20.85
CA PRO A 487 -9.50 -10.37 22.27
C PRO A 487 -8.79 -11.48 23.09
N PRO A 488 -8.33 -11.18 24.33
CA PRO A 488 -7.69 -12.15 25.20
C PRO A 488 -8.57 -13.39 25.43
N GLY A 489 -7.96 -14.57 25.35
CA GLY A 489 -8.62 -15.85 25.52
C GLY A 489 -8.99 -16.12 26.99
N PRO A 490 -9.66 -17.25 27.28
CA PRO A 490 -9.92 -17.64 28.65
C PRO A 490 -8.60 -17.88 29.40
N VAL A 491 -8.63 -17.61 30.69
CA VAL A 491 -7.54 -17.92 31.61
C VAL A 491 -7.41 -19.43 31.75
N VAL A 492 -6.21 -19.97 31.54
CA VAL A 492 -5.89 -21.39 31.64
C VAL A 492 -4.90 -21.62 32.78
N ASN A 493 -5.12 -22.68 33.57
CA ASN A 493 -4.15 -23.11 34.58
C ASN A 493 -3.27 -24.21 33.97
N TYR A 494 -1.96 -24.05 34.12
CA TYR A 494 -0.94 -25.01 33.72
C TYR A 494 -0.37 -25.71 34.95
N THR A 495 0.12 -26.91 34.73
CA THR A 495 0.93 -27.60 35.71
C THR A 495 2.24 -26.85 35.93
N ASN A 496 2.94 -27.22 37.00
CA ASN A 496 4.31 -26.76 37.25
C ASN A 496 5.36 -27.78 36.78
N ALA A 497 4.98 -28.80 36.01
CA ALA A 497 5.83 -29.89 35.54
C ALA A 497 6.14 -29.76 34.04
N ALA A 498 7.22 -30.38 33.58
CA ALA A 498 7.52 -30.49 32.16
C ALA A 498 6.76 -31.68 31.54
N ASP A 499 5.46 -31.54 31.35
CA ASP A 499 4.56 -32.62 30.91
C ASP A 499 3.92 -32.40 29.52
N GLY A 500 4.29 -31.31 28.85
CA GLY A 500 3.83 -30.97 27.50
C GLY A 500 2.81 -29.85 27.47
N ASP A 501 2.31 -29.39 28.61
CA ASP A 501 1.66 -28.10 28.68
C ASP A 501 2.68 -26.93 28.57
N PRO A 502 2.22 -25.70 28.31
CA PRO A 502 3.11 -24.57 28.11
C PRO A 502 3.92 -24.12 29.34
N GLY A 503 3.56 -24.52 30.56
CA GLY A 503 4.15 -24.03 31.81
C GLY A 503 5.11 -25.02 32.46
N THR A 504 6.19 -24.53 33.06
CA THR A 504 7.12 -25.37 33.83
C THR A 504 7.77 -24.55 34.93
N PHE A 505 7.87 -25.14 36.13
CA PHE A 505 8.70 -24.60 37.20
C PHE A 505 10.02 -25.35 37.31
N PHE A 506 11.13 -24.61 37.22
CA PHE A 506 12.47 -25.10 37.50
C PHE A 506 12.78 -24.89 38.98
N ALA A 507 13.08 -25.97 39.71
CA ALA A 507 13.36 -25.92 41.14
C ALA A 507 14.66 -25.14 41.48
N PRO A 508 14.81 -24.66 42.73
CA PRO A 508 16.07 -24.09 43.21
C PRO A 508 17.28 -25.00 42.89
N GLY A 509 18.36 -24.40 42.38
CA GLY A 509 19.57 -25.11 41.97
C GLY A 509 19.49 -25.89 40.65
N ALA A 510 18.32 -25.99 40.00
CA ALA A 510 18.22 -26.58 38.66
C ALA A 510 18.90 -25.70 37.61
N ALA A 511 19.46 -26.32 36.56
CA ALA A 511 19.97 -25.60 35.42
C ALA A 511 18.81 -24.92 34.66
N LEU A 512 18.88 -23.60 34.50
CA LEU A 512 17.89 -22.83 33.76
C LEU A 512 18.22 -22.80 32.26
N PRO A 513 17.21 -22.66 31.39
CA PRO A 513 17.43 -22.37 29.98
C PRO A 513 18.31 -21.11 29.79
N PRO A 514 19.21 -21.07 28.79
CA PRO A 514 20.14 -19.94 28.63
C PRO A 514 19.48 -18.56 28.49
N PHE A 515 18.27 -18.50 27.92
CA PHE A 515 17.51 -17.25 27.76
C PHE A 515 16.97 -16.67 29.08
N CYS A 516 16.95 -17.46 30.17
CA CYS A 516 16.60 -16.97 31.51
C CYS A 516 17.68 -16.07 32.13
N GLY A 517 18.86 -15.97 31.52
CA GLY A 517 19.99 -15.21 32.06
C GLY A 517 20.69 -15.93 33.22
N THR A 518 21.41 -15.16 34.04
CA THR A 518 22.17 -15.67 35.19
C THR A 518 21.22 -16.28 36.23
N ASN A 519 21.43 -17.54 36.60
CA ASN A 519 20.60 -18.23 37.59
C ASN A 519 20.82 -17.65 38.98
N GLN A 520 19.75 -17.13 39.60
CA GLN A 520 19.74 -16.55 40.95
C GLN A 520 19.58 -17.60 42.06
N GLY A 521 19.37 -18.87 41.71
CA GLY A 521 19.36 -20.00 42.65
C GLY A 521 18.01 -20.38 43.25
N ASN A 522 16.98 -19.54 43.15
CA ASN A 522 15.67 -19.77 43.79
C ASN A 522 14.62 -20.43 42.87
N GLY A 523 15.02 -20.87 41.68
CA GLY A 523 14.14 -21.44 40.67
C GLY A 523 13.52 -20.41 39.73
N ALA A 524 12.77 -20.88 38.73
CA ALA A 524 12.15 -20.03 37.72
C ALA A 524 10.86 -20.63 37.17
N VAL A 525 9.88 -19.77 36.89
CA VAL A 525 8.70 -20.08 36.09
C VAL A 525 9.02 -19.81 34.63
N VAL A 526 8.88 -20.82 33.78
CA VAL A 526 9.07 -20.73 32.33
C VAL A 526 7.75 -21.05 31.65
N VAL A 527 7.31 -20.21 30.72
CA VAL A 527 6.11 -20.46 29.92
C VAL A 527 6.37 -20.21 28.44
N ASN A 528 5.95 -21.16 27.60
CA ASN A 528 5.99 -21.05 26.15
C ASN A 528 4.70 -20.37 25.65
N ALA A 529 4.80 -19.11 25.21
CA ALA A 529 3.68 -18.36 24.64
C ALA A 529 3.48 -18.62 23.13
N ALA A 530 4.29 -19.49 22.53
CA ALA A 530 4.27 -19.85 21.11
C ALA A 530 4.39 -18.62 20.18
N ASN A 531 3.68 -18.62 19.05
CA ASN A 531 3.68 -17.51 18.11
C ASN A 531 2.66 -16.46 18.54
N VAL A 532 3.11 -15.23 18.77
CA VAL A 532 2.26 -14.09 19.15
C VAL A 532 2.03 -13.22 17.91
N ALA A 533 0.85 -13.30 17.30
CA ALA A 533 0.53 -12.51 16.11
C ALA A 533 0.47 -11.00 16.42
N ALA A 534 0.45 -10.17 15.37
CA ALA A 534 0.24 -8.74 15.50
C ALA A 534 -1.07 -8.45 16.25
N ASN A 535 -1.07 -7.42 17.11
CA ASN A 535 -2.21 -6.99 17.94
C ASN A 535 -2.72 -8.02 18.94
N GLN A 536 -1.93 -9.04 19.29
CA GLN A 536 -2.26 -9.99 20.36
C GLN A 536 -1.62 -9.62 21.68
N VAL A 537 -2.30 -10.00 22.76
CA VAL A 537 -1.87 -9.81 24.14
C VAL A 537 -2.07 -11.11 24.93
N GLY A 538 -1.38 -11.23 26.05
CA GLY A 538 -1.56 -12.35 26.98
C GLY A 538 -0.88 -12.07 28.32
N PHE A 539 -0.92 -13.05 29.21
CA PHE A 539 -0.18 -12.96 30.47
C PHE A 539 0.26 -14.32 30.98
N ILE A 540 1.24 -14.31 31.87
CA ILE A 540 1.62 -15.41 32.75
C ILE A 540 1.48 -14.94 34.19
N ARG A 541 1.04 -15.83 35.06
CA ARG A 541 0.79 -15.55 36.46
C ARG A 541 1.21 -16.72 37.33
N PHE A 542 1.81 -16.41 38.47
CA PHE A 542 2.23 -17.40 39.45
C PHE A 542 2.22 -16.80 40.85
N ARG A 543 2.26 -17.69 41.86
CA ARG A 543 2.29 -17.30 43.27
C ARG A 543 3.61 -17.70 43.92
N THR A 544 4.02 -16.90 44.88
CA THR A 544 5.12 -17.21 45.81
C THR A 544 4.66 -17.02 47.25
N THR A 545 5.44 -17.51 48.19
CA THR A 545 5.29 -17.29 49.63
C THR A 545 6.55 -16.62 50.15
N VAL A 546 6.41 -15.65 51.06
CA VAL A 546 7.54 -15.03 51.77
C VAL A 546 8.11 -16.02 52.78
N ASP A 547 9.42 -16.24 52.73
CA ASP A 547 10.15 -17.21 53.58
C ASP A 547 10.16 -16.84 55.08
#